data_AF-A0A9E5NHQ9-F1
#
_entry.id   AF-A0A9E5NHQ9-F1
#
_cell.length_a   1.000
_cell.length_b   1.000
_cell.length_c   1.000
_cell.angle_alpha   90.00
_cell.angle_beta   90.00
_cell.angle_gamma   90.00
#
_symmetry.space_group_name_H-M   'P 1'
#
loop_
_entity.id
_entity.type
_entity.pdbx_description
1 polymer ?
#
loop_
_entity_poly.entity_id
_entity_poly.type
_entity_poly.pdbx_seq_one_letter_code
_entity_poly.pdbx_strand_id
1 'polypeptide(L)' 'MVRRLDRVAKLLRQEISELLVKEVKDPRVGFVTVNRVEVSKDL' A
#
# COMPACT_ATOMS: atom_id res chain seq x y z
N MET A 1 3.42 9.03 19.91
CA MET A 1 2.44 8.04 19.42
C MET A 1 2.38 7.91 17.89
N VAL A 2 2.77 8.93 17.11
CA VAL A 2 2.69 8.96 15.63
C VAL A 2 3.63 7.94 14.92
N ARG A 3 4.80 7.66 15.51
CA ARG A 3 5.87 6.84 14.90
C ARG A 3 5.50 5.37 14.64
N ARG A 4 4.48 4.82 15.32
CA ARG A 4 4.03 3.42 15.11
C ARG A 4 3.13 3.32 13.89
N LEU A 5 2.17 4.24 13.75
CA LEU A 5 1.27 4.31 12.60
C LEU A 5 2.02 4.59 11.30
N ASP A 6 3.00 5.49 11.30
CA ASP A 6 3.83 5.77 10.12
C ASP A 6 4.60 4.53 9.64
N ARG A 7 5.11 3.73 10.60
CA ARG A 7 5.81 2.49 10.29
C ARG A 7 4.86 1.46 9.69
N VAL A 8 3.67 1.31 10.27
CA VAL A 8 2.64 0.40 9.74
C VAL A 8 2.20 0.84 8.35
N ALA A 9 1.94 2.13 8.13
CA ALA A 9 1.58 2.69 6.83
C ALA A 9 2.66 2.41 5.77
N LYS A 10 3.94 2.56 6.13
CA LYS A 10 5.06 2.26 5.24
C LYS A 10 5.13 0.78 4.87
N LEU A 11 4.95 -0.11 5.85
CA LEU A 11 4.94 -1.56 5.63
C LEU A 11 3.77 -1.97 4.73
N LEU A 12 2.57 -1.47 5.03
CA LEU A 12 1.37 -1.71 4.21
C LEU A 12 1.56 -1.22 2.78
N ARG A 13 2.13 -0.02 2.59
CA ARG A 13 2.40 0.50 1.25
C ARG A 13 3.30 -0.43 0.45
N GLN A 14 4.36 -0.95 1.07
CA GLN A 14 5.28 -1.84 0.40
C GLN A 14 4.61 -3.16 0.03
N GLU A 15 3.92 -3.79 0.98
CA GLU A 15 3.27 -5.08 0.76
C GLU A 15 2.16 -5.00 -0.30
N ILE A 16 1.31 -3.97 -0.23
CA ILE A 16 0.25 -3.74 -1.22
C ILE A 16 0.85 -3.49 -2.60
N SER A 17 1.97 -2.75 -2.68
CA SER A 17 2.63 -2.50 -3.96
C SER A 17 3.17 -3.80 -4.57
N GLU A 18 3.80 -4.65 -3.77
CA GLU A 18 4.29 -5.95 -4.22
C GLU A 18 3.14 -6.87 -4.65
N LEU A 19 2.02 -6.85 -3.91
CA LEU A 19 0.83 -7.65 -4.23
C LEU A 19 0.19 -7.19 -5.54
N LEU A 20 0.05 -5.88 -5.74
CA LEU A 20 -0.50 -5.31 -6.97
C LEU A 20 0.33 -5.72 -8.19
N VAL A 21 1.66 -5.71 -8.10
CA VAL A 21 2.52 -6.12 -9.23
C VAL A 21 2.39 -7.61 -9.53
N LYS A 22 2.21 -8.47 -8.52
CA LYS A 22 2.11 -9.93 -8.69
C LYS A 22 0.73 -10.37 -9.20
N GLU A 23 -0.33 -9.78 -8.65
CA GLU A 23 -1.70 -10.26 -8.81
C GLU A 23 -2.50 -9.48 -9.87
N VAL A 24 -2.18 -8.21 -10.13
CA VAL A 24 -2.91 -7.43 -11.15
C VAL A 24 -2.45 -7.83 -12.54
N LYS A 25 -3.27 -8.64 -13.19
CA LYS A 25 -3.10 -9.08 -14.58
C LYS A 25 -4.28 -8.64 -15.47
N ASP A 26 -4.82 -7.44 -15.25
CA ASP A 26 -5.83 -6.90 -16.17
C ASP A 26 -5.12 -6.22 -17.35
N PRO A 27 -5.21 -6.75 -18.59
CA PRO A 27 -4.53 -6.17 -19.76
C PRO A 27 -5.03 -4.76 -20.13
N ARG A 28 -6.12 -4.28 -19.52
CA ARG A 28 -6.65 -2.91 -19.70
C ARG A 28 -6.12 -1.95 -18.65
N VAL A 29 -5.54 -2.46 -17.56
CA VAL A 29 -4.93 -1.67 -16.49
C VAL A 29 -3.42 -1.83 -16.60
N GLY A 30 -2.72 -0.74 -16.91
CA GLY A 30 -1.26 -0.74 -17.02
C GLY A 30 -0.57 -0.83 -15.66
N PHE A 31 0.63 -0.27 -15.57
CA PHE A 31 1.38 -0.21 -14.31
C PHE A 31 0.67 0.67 -13.26
N VAL A 32 0.37 0.10 -12.09
CA VAL A 32 -0.30 0.80 -10.98
C VAL A 32 0.68 1.08 -9.85
N THR A 33 0.65 2.28 -9.28
CA THR A 33 1.50 2.70 -8.16
C THR A 33 0.68 3.19 -6.97
N VAL A 34 1.05 2.78 -5.76
CA VAL A 34 0.40 3.24 -4.52
C VAL A 34 0.97 4.59 -4.09
N ASN A 35 0.16 5.63 -4.26
CA ASN A 35 0.57 7.02 -4.02
C ASN A 35 0.48 7.44 -2.54
N ARG A 36 -0.52 6.93 -1.81
CA ARG A 36 -0.76 7.27 -0.40
C ARG A 36 -1.42 6.11 0.33
N VAL A 37 -1.06 5.93 1.59
CA VAL A 37 -1.70 4.98 2.51
C VAL A 37 -2.02 5.74 3.79
N GLU A 38 -3.30 5.78 4.16
CA GLU A 38 -3.78 6.34 5.42
C GLU A 38 -4.25 5.20 6.30
N VAL A 39 -3.69 5.14 7.50
CA VAL A 39 -4.02 4.13 8.51
C VAL A 39 -4.91 4.80 9.54
N SER A 40 -6.04 4.18 9.83
CA SER A 40 -6.98 4.71 10.80
C SER A 40 -6.35 4.80 12.21
N LYS A 41 -6.83 5.74 13.02
CA LYS A 41 -6.26 6.04 14.34
C LYS A 41 -6.72 5.07 15.44
N ASP A 42 -7.71 4.24 15.14
CA ASP A 42 -8.24 3.17 15.99
C ASP A 42 -7.49 1.84 15.83
N LEU A 43 -6.37 1.86 15.10
CA LEU A 43 -5.50 0.70 14.88
C LEU A 43 -4.62 0.34 16.08
#